data_AF-A0A158S4Y7-F1
#
_entry.id   AF-A0A158S4Y7-F1
#
_cell.length_a   1.000
_cell.length_b   1.000
_cell.length_c   1.000
_cell.angle_alpha   90.00
_cell.angle_beta   90.00
_cell.angle_gamma   90.00
#
_symmetry.space_group_name_H-M   'P 1'
#
loop_
_entity.id
_entity.type
_entity.pdbx_description
1 polymer ?
#
loop_
_entity_poly.entity_id
_entity_poly.type
_entity_poly.pdbx_seq_one_letter_code
_entity_poly.pdbx_strand_id
1 'polypeptide(L)'
;MSWLTRVRNSLSRTSKRDTPDNLWIKCRSCGEMLFVKDFEDNLSVCPKCDYHGRIGAQERIGQLLDPGFSILPTPKVKEDPLRFRDSKKYPDRLKAARANYPYGDALTNAVGQIEGKKLVLGVQDFGFMGGSMGMAVGAAFVAGIERAIREKCGYVICTAAGGARMQEGILSLMQMPKTTVALRRLKAAGLPYIVVLTDPTTGGVTASYAMLGDVQIAEPGALIGFAGQRVIQDTIREKLPDGFQRAEYLHEHGMVDMVVHRRNMRETLARLLDYLRPVATAA
;
A
#
# COMPACT_ATOMS: atom_id res chain seq x y z
N MET A 1 63.90 -1.70 -3.13
CA MET A 1 62.42 -1.84 -3.01
C MET A 1 61.93 -2.83 -4.04
N SER A 2 61.18 -3.84 -3.62
CA SER A 2 60.78 -5.01 -4.43
C SER A 2 59.74 -4.65 -5.50
N TRP A 3 59.81 -5.30 -6.67
CA TRP A 3 58.83 -5.17 -7.76
C TRP A 3 57.40 -5.54 -7.33
N LEU A 4 57.25 -6.41 -6.32
CA LEU A 4 55.97 -6.75 -5.68
C LEU A 4 55.24 -5.53 -5.09
N THR A 5 55.97 -4.48 -4.69
CA THR A 5 55.36 -3.27 -4.11
C THR A 5 54.79 -2.34 -5.19
N ARG A 6 55.21 -2.45 -6.47
CA ARG A 6 54.70 -1.62 -7.56
C ARG A 6 53.36 -2.10 -8.11
N VAL A 7 53.11 -3.40 -8.13
CA VAL A 7 51.88 -3.98 -8.72
C VAL A 7 50.64 -3.74 -7.84
N ARG A 8 50.83 -3.61 -6.52
CA ARG A 8 49.72 -3.40 -5.58
C ARG A 8 49.11 -1.98 -5.66
N ASN A 9 49.82 -1.02 -6.26
CA ASN A 9 49.37 0.36 -6.42
C ASN A 9 48.73 0.66 -7.79
N SER A 10 48.65 -0.31 -8.71
CA SER A 10 48.04 -0.11 -10.05
C SER A 10 46.64 -0.70 -10.20
N LEU A 11 46.08 -1.32 -9.16
CA LEU A 11 44.69 -1.74 -9.16
C LEU A 11 43.84 -0.55 -8.71
N SER A 12 43.13 0.07 -9.67
CA SER A 12 42.13 1.07 -9.34
C SER A 12 41.15 0.45 -8.34
N ARG A 13 40.88 1.19 -7.26
CA ARG A 13 39.78 0.90 -6.33
C ARG A 13 38.49 1.02 -7.11
N THR A 14 38.12 -0.05 -7.80
CA THR A 14 36.76 -0.28 -8.25
C THR A 14 35.92 -0.28 -6.98
N SER A 15 34.97 0.64 -6.90
CA SER A 15 34.02 0.67 -5.79
C SER A 15 33.40 -0.71 -5.69
N LYS A 16 33.55 -1.35 -4.53
CA LYS A 16 32.75 -2.52 -4.21
C LYS A 16 31.30 -2.08 -4.35
N ARG A 17 30.60 -2.63 -5.34
CA ARG A 17 29.14 -2.60 -5.35
C ARG A 17 28.73 -3.31 -4.06
N ASP A 18 28.16 -2.57 -3.12
CA ASP A 18 27.49 -3.16 -1.96
C ASP A 18 26.47 -4.15 -2.51
N THR A 19 26.76 -5.43 -2.30
CA THR A 19 25.84 -6.51 -2.66
C THR A 19 24.79 -6.52 -1.56
N PRO A 20 23.48 -6.40 -1.87
CA PRO A 20 22.46 -6.45 -0.84
C PRO A 20 22.58 -7.75 -0.04
N ASP A 21 22.48 -7.65 1.30
CA ASP A 21 22.76 -8.75 2.23
C ASP A 21 21.89 -10.00 2.06
N ASN A 22 20.83 -9.97 1.23
CA ASN A 22 20.00 -11.13 0.94
C ASN A 22 19.64 -11.21 -0.56
N LEU A 23 20.41 -11.97 -1.32
CA LEU A 23 20.12 -12.29 -2.73
C LEU A 23 18.87 -13.16 -2.91
N TRP A 24 18.36 -13.75 -1.83
CA TRP A 24 17.27 -14.71 -1.84
C TRP A 24 16.12 -14.31 -0.91
N ILE A 25 14.90 -14.57 -1.34
CA ILE A 25 13.67 -14.43 -0.55
C ILE A 25 12.91 -15.76 -0.54
N LYS A 26 12.44 -16.18 0.63
CA LYS A 26 11.58 -17.36 0.76
C LYS A 26 10.13 -16.99 0.48
N CYS A 27 9.48 -17.67 -0.46
CA CYS A 27 8.05 -17.53 -0.70
C CYS A 27 7.25 -17.96 0.55
N ARG A 28 6.32 -17.12 1.00
CA ARG A 28 5.49 -17.40 2.18
C ARG A 28 4.42 -18.47 1.95
N SER A 29 4.08 -18.74 0.69
CA SER A 29 3.07 -19.73 0.32
C SER A 29 3.72 -21.10 0.08
N CYS A 30 4.55 -21.24 -0.97
CA CYS A 30 5.14 -22.54 -1.33
C CYS A 30 6.49 -22.85 -0.67
N GLY A 31 7.12 -21.89 0.02
CA GLY A 31 8.42 -22.09 0.66
C GLY A 31 9.64 -22.06 -0.27
N GLU A 32 9.44 -21.90 -1.59
CA GLU A 32 10.52 -21.80 -2.57
C GLU A 32 11.46 -20.63 -2.28
N MET A 33 12.76 -20.85 -2.49
CA MET A 33 13.78 -19.80 -2.46
C MET A 33 13.85 -19.11 -3.82
N LEU A 34 13.48 -17.84 -3.87
CA LEU A 34 13.47 -17.02 -5.09
C LEU A 34 14.64 -16.06 -5.06
N PHE A 35 15.26 -15.80 -6.20
CA PHE A 35 16.20 -14.69 -6.32
C PHE A 35 15.44 -13.37 -6.22
N VAL A 36 15.93 -12.42 -5.42
CA VAL A 36 15.21 -11.16 -5.14
C VAL A 36 14.92 -10.40 -6.43
N LYS A 37 15.89 -10.31 -7.34
CA LYS A 37 15.71 -9.62 -8.62
C LYS A 37 14.64 -10.27 -9.48
N ASP A 38 14.62 -11.60 -9.58
CA ASP A 38 13.60 -12.31 -10.39
C ASP A 38 12.20 -12.12 -9.80
N PHE A 39 12.11 -12.06 -8.47
CA PHE A 39 10.87 -11.77 -7.79
C PHE A 39 10.40 -10.33 -8.04
N GLU A 40 11.29 -9.34 -7.98
CA GLU A 40 11.02 -7.93 -8.27
C GLU A 40 10.65 -7.69 -9.74
N ASP A 41 11.42 -8.26 -10.67
CA ASP A 41 11.18 -8.21 -12.12
C ASP A 41 9.81 -8.87 -12.46
N ASN A 42 9.40 -9.87 -11.66
CA ASN A 42 8.07 -10.47 -11.74
C ASN A 42 7.02 -9.77 -10.87
N LEU A 43 7.18 -8.47 -10.61
CA LEU A 43 6.24 -7.62 -9.86
C LEU A 43 5.96 -8.11 -8.43
N SER A 44 6.93 -8.72 -7.77
CA SER A 44 6.78 -9.34 -6.44
C SER A 44 5.70 -10.43 -6.41
N VAL A 45 5.54 -11.17 -7.51
CA VAL A 45 4.69 -12.38 -7.60
C VAL A 45 5.59 -13.61 -7.70
N CYS A 46 5.26 -14.66 -6.94
CA CYS A 46 6.05 -15.90 -6.98
C CYS A 46 5.87 -16.60 -8.33
N PRO A 47 6.95 -16.84 -9.10
CA PRO A 47 6.85 -17.49 -10.41
C PRO A 47 6.47 -18.98 -10.35
N LYS A 48 6.53 -19.60 -9.17
CA LYS A 48 6.21 -21.03 -8.97
C LYS A 48 4.75 -21.28 -8.56
N CYS A 49 4.20 -20.46 -7.69
CA CYS A 49 2.87 -20.69 -7.09
C CYS A 49 1.91 -19.50 -7.25
N ASP A 50 2.31 -18.47 -7.98
CA ASP A 50 1.51 -17.26 -8.23
C ASP A 50 1.14 -16.46 -6.96
N TYR A 51 1.79 -16.75 -5.83
CA TYR A 51 1.57 -15.99 -4.60
C TYR A 51 2.02 -14.54 -4.76
N HIS A 52 1.08 -13.63 -4.57
CA HIS A 52 1.30 -12.19 -4.49
C HIS A 52 2.00 -11.84 -3.17
N GLY A 53 3.30 -11.59 -3.21
CA GLY A 53 4.03 -11.16 -2.03
C GLY A 53 3.83 -9.68 -1.72
N ARG A 54 4.34 -9.29 -0.54
CA ARG A 54 4.31 -7.90 -0.08
C ARG A 54 5.24 -7.04 -0.92
N ILE A 55 4.84 -5.79 -1.08
CA ILE A 55 5.53 -4.80 -1.90
C ILE A 55 5.53 -3.47 -1.16
N GLY A 56 6.66 -2.76 -1.23
CA GLY A 56 6.80 -1.46 -0.62
C GLY A 56 6.08 -0.36 -1.40
N ALA A 57 5.87 0.79 -0.75
CA ALA A 57 5.25 1.95 -1.40
C ALA A 57 6.03 2.44 -2.62
N GLN A 58 7.37 2.47 -2.55
CA GLN A 58 8.21 2.94 -3.64
C GLN A 58 8.09 2.04 -4.87
N GLU A 59 8.21 0.73 -4.68
CA GLU A 59 8.13 -0.25 -5.75
C GLU A 59 6.72 -0.27 -6.35
N ARG A 60 5.67 -0.24 -5.51
CA ARG A 60 4.28 -0.23 -6.00
C ARG A 60 3.98 1.01 -6.83
N ILE A 61 4.45 2.19 -6.41
CA ILE A 61 4.30 3.42 -7.18
C ILE A 61 5.01 3.29 -8.54
N GLY A 62 6.24 2.76 -8.56
CA GLY A 62 7.00 2.55 -9.80
C GLY A 62 6.42 1.48 -10.73
N GLN A 63 5.71 0.48 -10.21
CA GLN A 63 5.02 -0.54 -11.02
C GLN A 63 3.78 0.00 -11.73
N LEU A 64 3.05 0.92 -11.08
CA LEU A 64 1.79 1.42 -11.59
C LEU A 64 1.96 2.69 -12.42
N LEU A 65 2.72 3.68 -11.92
CA LEU A 65 2.82 4.98 -12.57
C LEU A 65 3.84 4.99 -13.70
N ASP A 66 3.54 5.79 -14.73
CA ASP A 66 4.47 6.17 -15.78
C ASP A 66 5.65 6.97 -15.19
N PRO A 67 6.84 6.91 -15.83
CA PRO A 67 7.98 7.72 -15.42
C PRO A 67 7.64 9.23 -15.35
N GLY A 68 8.23 9.94 -14.37
CA GLY A 68 7.99 11.37 -14.15
C GLY A 68 6.93 11.70 -13.09
N PHE A 69 6.50 10.72 -12.30
CA PHE A 69 5.65 10.96 -11.14
C PHE A 69 6.36 11.76 -10.04
N SER A 70 5.59 12.40 -9.16
CA SER A 70 6.09 13.16 -8.02
C SER A 70 5.44 12.68 -6.73
N ILE A 71 6.27 12.30 -5.75
CA ILE A 71 5.80 11.97 -4.40
C ILE A 71 5.28 13.24 -3.72
N LEU A 72 4.09 13.16 -3.12
CA LEU A 72 3.49 14.27 -2.37
C LEU A 72 4.09 14.33 -0.96
N PRO A 73 4.38 15.53 -0.45
CA PRO A 73 4.85 15.69 0.92
C PRO A 73 3.77 15.20 1.90
N THR A 74 4.19 14.40 2.86
CA THR A 74 3.29 13.93 3.93
C THR A 74 3.02 15.06 4.92
N PRO A 75 1.76 15.39 5.22
CA PRO A 75 1.44 16.38 6.25
C PRO A 75 2.00 15.96 7.62
N LYS A 76 2.59 16.91 8.34
CA LYS A 76 3.04 16.69 9.72
C LYS A 76 1.83 16.68 10.66
N VAL A 77 1.82 15.72 11.59
CA VAL A 77 0.85 15.63 12.67
C VAL A 77 1.57 15.70 14.01
N LYS A 78 0.87 16.05 15.08
CA LYS A 78 1.42 16.00 16.43
C LYS A 78 1.75 14.55 16.79
N GLU A 79 3.04 14.26 17.00
CA GLU A 79 3.46 12.93 17.42
C GLU A 79 3.13 12.71 18.91
N ASP A 80 2.67 11.49 19.22
CA ASP A 80 2.36 11.02 20.57
C ASP A 80 1.53 11.98 21.46
N PRO A 81 0.34 12.42 21.01
CA PRO A 81 -0.50 13.32 21.79
C PRO A 81 -1.03 12.69 23.09
N LEU A 82 -1.06 11.35 23.17
CA LEU A 82 -1.54 10.59 24.33
C LEU A 82 -0.42 10.20 25.31
N ARG A 83 0.86 10.48 24.99
CA ARG A 83 2.02 10.02 25.76
C ARG A 83 2.02 8.51 25.96
N PHE A 84 1.67 7.77 24.92
CA PHE A 84 1.42 6.34 24.98
C PHE A 84 2.70 5.55 25.24
N ARG A 85 2.60 4.57 26.14
CA ARG A 85 3.68 3.65 26.46
C ARG A 85 3.14 2.25 26.69
N ASP A 86 3.73 1.29 25.99
CA ASP A 86 3.62 -0.13 26.29
C ASP A 86 4.99 -0.66 26.73
N SER A 87 5.45 -1.80 26.19
CA SER A 87 6.84 -2.24 26.34
C SER A 87 7.86 -1.23 25.80
N LYS A 88 7.46 -0.34 24.88
CA LYS A 88 8.26 0.78 24.36
C LYS A 88 7.43 2.07 24.36
N LYS A 89 8.08 3.23 24.39
CA LYS A 89 7.39 4.50 24.16
C LYS A 89 6.97 4.58 22.69
N TYR A 90 5.83 5.20 22.40
CA TYR A 90 5.36 5.31 21.02
C TYR A 90 6.35 6.06 20.09
N PRO A 91 7.01 7.16 20.50
CA PRO A 91 8.03 7.81 19.68
C PRO A 91 9.21 6.90 19.31
N ASP A 92 9.60 5.98 20.20
CA ASP A 92 10.68 5.03 19.93
C ASP A 92 10.24 4.00 18.86
N ARG A 93 8.97 3.60 18.87
CA ARG A 93 8.39 2.73 17.82
C ARG A 93 8.37 3.44 16.47
N LEU A 94 7.97 4.72 16.43
CA LEU A 94 7.99 5.54 15.22
C LEU A 94 9.40 5.70 14.68
N LYS A 95 10.37 6.00 15.55
CA LYS A 95 11.79 6.10 15.18
C LYS A 95 12.31 4.80 14.58
N ALA A 96 12.03 3.67 15.22
CA ALA A 96 12.44 2.35 14.73
C ALA A 96 11.77 1.98 13.40
N ALA A 97 10.50 2.31 13.21
CA ALA A 97 9.80 2.07 11.95
C ALA A 97 10.40 2.91 10.81
N ARG A 98 10.67 4.20 11.04
CA ARG A 98 11.27 5.11 10.04
C ARG A 98 12.71 4.77 9.70
N ALA A 99 13.47 4.16 10.62
CA ALA A 99 14.85 3.76 10.34
C ALA A 99 14.95 2.77 9.15
N ASN A 100 13.90 1.98 8.92
CA ASN A 100 13.85 0.97 7.87
C ASN A 100 12.79 1.28 6.80
N TYR A 101 12.36 2.54 6.71
CA TYR A 101 11.25 2.91 5.84
C TYR A 101 11.50 4.25 5.12
N PRO A 102 11.30 4.33 3.79
CA PRO A 102 11.71 5.49 3.01
C PRO A 102 10.81 6.74 3.21
N TYR A 103 9.64 6.60 3.84
CA TYR A 103 8.69 7.70 4.02
C TYR A 103 8.34 7.99 5.48
N GLY A 104 7.54 9.03 5.72
CA GLY A 104 7.23 9.50 7.08
C GLY A 104 6.27 8.60 7.88
N ASP A 105 5.38 7.89 7.18
CA ASP A 105 4.37 6.98 7.75
C ASP A 105 3.85 6.00 6.67
N ALA A 106 2.90 5.14 7.01
CA ALA A 106 2.44 4.02 6.18
C ALA A 106 1.77 4.42 4.85
N LEU A 107 1.16 5.59 4.72
CA LEU A 107 0.50 6.01 3.48
C LEU A 107 1.32 7.05 2.74
N THR A 108 1.75 6.69 1.53
CA THR A 108 2.48 7.57 0.62
C THR A 108 1.61 7.90 -0.57
N ASN A 109 1.49 9.18 -0.93
CA ASN A 109 0.80 9.58 -2.15
C ASN A 109 1.79 10.04 -3.21
N ALA A 110 1.46 9.78 -4.47
CA ALA A 110 2.15 10.30 -5.63
C ALA A 110 1.14 10.89 -6.62
N VAL A 111 1.52 11.95 -7.31
CA VAL A 111 0.80 12.43 -8.50
C VAL A 111 1.58 11.98 -9.74
N GLY A 112 0.88 11.44 -10.72
CA GLY A 112 1.50 10.92 -11.93
C GLY A 112 0.44 10.49 -12.94
N GLN A 113 0.82 9.59 -13.83
CA GLN A 113 -0.04 9.06 -14.89
C GLN A 113 0.04 7.54 -14.90
N ILE A 114 -1.04 6.86 -15.29
CA ILE A 114 -1.03 5.44 -15.67
C ILE A 114 -1.43 5.38 -17.13
N GLU A 115 -0.53 4.98 -18.03
CA GLU A 115 -0.79 4.94 -19.48
C GLU A 115 -1.31 6.28 -20.01
N GLY A 116 -0.66 7.38 -19.63
CA GLY A 116 -1.06 8.75 -20.01
C GLY A 116 -2.24 9.31 -19.20
N LYS A 117 -2.85 8.52 -18.32
CA LYS A 117 -4.01 8.93 -17.54
C LYS A 117 -3.57 9.49 -16.19
N LYS A 118 -3.49 10.82 -16.09
CA LYS A 118 -3.31 11.55 -14.82
C LYS A 118 -4.22 11.06 -13.68
N LEU A 119 -3.62 10.85 -12.51
CA LEU A 119 -4.26 10.47 -11.24
C LEU A 119 -3.40 10.88 -10.04
N VAL A 120 -3.96 10.73 -8.85
CA VAL A 120 -3.19 10.60 -7.61
C VAL A 120 -3.26 9.14 -7.15
N LEU A 121 -2.10 8.55 -6.86
CA LEU A 121 -1.98 7.19 -6.34
C LEU A 121 -1.55 7.23 -4.86
N GLY A 122 -2.36 6.68 -3.98
CA GLY A 122 -1.99 6.38 -2.60
C GLY A 122 -1.52 4.93 -2.47
N VAL A 123 -0.41 4.68 -1.78
CA VAL A 123 0.00 3.33 -1.38
C VAL A 123 0.17 3.27 0.12
N GLN A 124 -0.66 2.45 0.76
CA GLN A 124 -0.56 2.14 2.18
C GLN A 124 0.26 0.87 2.38
N ASP A 125 1.42 1.01 3.00
CA ASP A 125 2.42 -0.04 3.12
C ASP A 125 2.35 -0.72 4.49
N PHE A 126 2.20 -2.04 4.46
CA PHE A 126 2.18 -2.85 5.67
C PHE A 126 3.52 -2.86 6.43
N GLY A 127 4.63 -2.61 5.73
CA GLY A 127 5.99 -2.56 6.30
C GLY A 127 6.13 -1.51 7.42
N PHE A 128 5.38 -0.42 7.35
CA PHE A 128 5.35 0.59 8.41
C PHE A 128 4.30 0.27 9.47
N MET A 129 4.72 -0.32 10.59
CA MET A 129 3.86 -0.62 11.74
C MET A 129 2.56 -1.37 11.37
N GLY A 130 2.66 -2.35 10.46
CA GLY A 130 1.52 -3.13 9.99
C GLY A 130 0.55 -2.35 9.11
N GLY A 131 0.99 -1.24 8.52
CA GLY A 131 0.16 -0.32 7.75
C GLY A 131 -0.94 0.34 8.59
N SER A 132 -0.84 0.30 9.93
CA SER A 132 -1.92 0.73 10.82
C SER A 132 -2.30 2.18 10.60
N MET A 133 -3.59 2.49 10.57
CA MET A 133 -4.08 3.85 10.36
C MET A 133 -4.00 4.67 11.66
N GLY A 134 -3.09 5.64 11.70
CA GLY A 134 -3.05 6.73 12.68
C GLY A 134 -3.34 8.09 12.05
N MET A 135 -3.18 9.16 12.80
CA MET A 135 -3.38 10.55 12.36
C MET A 135 -2.61 10.89 11.09
N ALA A 136 -1.36 10.41 10.97
CA ALA A 136 -0.52 10.67 9.81
C ALA A 136 -1.08 10.01 8.54
N VAL A 137 -1.51 8.75 8.62
CA VAL A 137 -2.20 8.06 7.50
C VAL A 137 -3.47 8.81 7.11
N GLY A 138 -4.31 9.15 8.08
CA GLY A 138 -5.54 9.89 7.78
C GLY A 138 -5.26 11.29 7.21
N ALA A 139 -4.18 11.98 7.64
CA ALA A 139 -3.80 13.29 7.10
C ALA A 139 -3.24 13.18 5.68
N ALA A 140 -2.39 12.18 5.42
CA ALA A 140 -1.89 11.87 4.10
C ALA A 140 -3.03 11.55 3.14
N PHE A 141 -4.01 10.74 3.56
CA PHE A 141 -5.18 10.42 2.74
C PHE A 141 -5.95 11.67 2.34
N VAL A 142 -6.29 12.54 3.31
CA VAL A 142 -6.97 13.82 3.03
C VAL A 142 -6.17 14.68 2.05
N ALA A 143 -4.84 14.79 2.24
CA ALA A 143 -3.99 15.55 1.33
C ALA A 143 -3.95 14.95 -0.09
N GLY A 144 -4.00 13.63 -0.22
CA GLY A 144 -4.13 12.93 -1.50
C GLY A 144 -5.44 13.24 -2.21
N ILE A 145 -6.56 13.21 -1.48
CA ILE A 145 -7.87 13.60 -1.99
C ILE A 145 -7.90 15.07 -2.42
N GLU A 146 -7.41 15.99 -1.59
CA GLU A 146 -7.34 17.41 -1.93
C GLU A 146 -6.42 17.66 -3.13
N ARG A 147 -5.37 16.85 -3.30
CA ARG A 147 -4.56 16.89 -4.52
C ARG A 147 -5.35 16.42 -5.73
N ALA A 148 -6.04 15.28 -5.66
CA ALA A 148 -6.84 14.76 -6.76
C ALA A 148 -7.91 15.78 -7.22
N ILE A 149 -8.60 16.42 -6.28
CA ILE A 149 -9.57 17.49 -6.56
C ILE A 149 -8.92 18.69 -7.26
N ARG A 150 -7.78 19.18 -6.76
CA ARG A 150 -7.05 20.31 -7.37
C ARG A 150 -6.57 19.99 -8.78
N GLU A 151 -6.09 18.77 -9.00
CA GLU A 151 -5.57 18.29 -10.27
C GLU A 151 -6.68 17.83 -11.24
N LYS A 152 -7.94 17.82 -10.78
CA LYS A 152 -9.13 17.32 -11.48
C LYS A 152 -8.92 15.91 -12.05
N CYS A 153 -8.39 15.01 -11.22
CA CYS A 153 -8.11 13.63 -11.61
C CYS A 153 -8.63 12.63 -10.58
N GLY A 154 -8.69 11.35 -10.97
CA GLY A 154 -9.09 10.27 -10.07
C GLY A 154 -8.07 10.06 -8.94
N TYR A 155 -8.55 9.47 -7.85
CA TYR A 155 -7.71 8.97 -6.76
C TYR A 155 -7.75 7.45 -6.77
N VAL A 156 -6.59 6.80 -6.84
CA VAL A 156 -6.46 5.34 -6.71
C VAL A 156 -5.71 5.06 -5.42
N ILE A 157 -6.13 4.08 -4.64
CA ILE A 157 -5.38 3.66 -3.45
C ILE A 157 -5.11 2.16 -3.44
N CYS A 158 -3.88 1.76 -3.14
CA CYS A 158 -3.54 0.39 -2.77
C CYS A 158 -3.50 0.28 -1.24
N THR A 159 -4.33 -0.56 -0.65
CA THR A 159 -4.41 -0.70 0.82
C THR A 159 -3.72 -1.97 1.29
N ALA A 160 -2.80 -1.83 2.24
CA ALA A 160 -2.29 -2.93 3.07
C ALA A 160 -2.21 -2.45 4.53
N ALA A 161 -3.12 -2.94 5.38
CA ALA A 161 -3.25 -2.49 6.76
C ALA A 161 -3.80 -3.58 7.69
N GLY A 162 -3.27 -3.64 8.91
CA GLY A 162 -3.75 -4.50 9.98
C GLY A 162 -4.87 -3.90 10.86
N GLY A 163 -5.29 -2.66 10.60
CA GLY A 163 -6.32 -1.95 11.37
C GLY A 163 -5.94 -0.54 11.81
N ALA A 164 -6.55 -0.06 12.89
CA ALA A 164 -6.28 1.25 13.47
C ALA A 164 -5.01 1.23 14.36
N ARG A 165 -4.28 2.34 14.43
CA ARG A 165 -3.05 2.45 15.22
C ARG A 165 -3.38 2.64 16.70
N MET A 166 -3.33 1.57 17.47
CA MET A 166 -3.74 1.56 18.87
C MET A 166 -3.01 2.58 19.74
N GLN A 167 -1.76 2.90 19.42
CA GLN A 167 -0.94 3.87 20.16
C GLN A 167 -1.52 5.29 20.15
N GLU A 168 -2.38 5.61 19.18
CA GLU A 168 -3.07 6.90 19.12
C GLU A 168 -4.56 6.80 19.53
N GLY A 169 -5.02 5.63 19.97
CA GLY A 169 -6.34 5.42 20.56
C GLY A 169 -7.49 5.96 19.73
N ILE A 170 -8.35 6.78 20.36
CA ILE A 170 -9.51 7.41 19.72
C ILE A 170 -9.13 8.27 18.51
N LEU A 171 -7.91 8.83 18.48
CA LEU A 171 -7.47 9.65 17.35
C LEU A 171 -7.31 8.81 16.10
N SER A 172 -6.85 7.56 16.20
CA SER A 172 -6.84 6.61 15.09
C SER A 172 -8.25 6.26 14.62
N LEU A 173 -9.19 6.03 15.56
CA LEU A 173 -10.58 5.75 15.21
C LEU A 173 -11.20 6.92 14.43
N MET A 174 -10.95 8.15 14.86
CA MET A 174 -11.46 9.36 14.21
C MET A 174 -10.92 9.59 12.80
N GLN A 175 -9.89 8.85 12.37
CA GLN A 175 -9.44 8.89 10.97
C GLN A 175 -10.47 8.25 10.03
N MET A 176 -11.29 7.30 10.51
CA MET A 176 -12.37 6.69 9.72
C MET A 176 -13.38 7.75 9.23
N PRO A 177 -14.10 8.49 10.09
CA PRO A 177 -15.01 9.53 9.62
C PRO A 177 -14.27 10.66 8.88
N LYS A 178 -13.04 11.02 9.28
CA LYS A 178 -12.26 12.07 8.60
C LYS A 178 -12.01 11.75 7.12
N THR A 179 -11.59 10.52 6.83
CA THR A 179 -11.32 10.06 5.47
C THR A 179 -12.61 9.87 4.67
N THR A 180 -13.68 9.38 5.30
CA THR A 180 -15.01 9.31 4.68
C THR A 180 -15.52 10.69 4.24
N VAL A 181 -15.36 11.74 5.08
CA VAL A 181 -15.75 13.11 4.70
C VAL A 181 -14.91 13.63 3.54
N ALA A 182 -13.61 13.32 3.50
CA ALA A 182 -12.76 13.68 2.35
C ALA A 182 -13.23 12.98 1.07
N LEU A 183 -13.55 11.69 1.11
CA LEU A 183 -14.10 10.95 -0.03
C LEU A 183 -15.41 11.55 -0.53
N ARG A 184 -16.30 12.00 0.37
CA ARG A 184 -17.53 12.70 -0.03
C ARG A 184 -17.24 13.97 -0.82
N ARG A 185 -16.15 14.68 -0.54
CA ARG A 185 -15.72 15.85 -1.32
C ARG A 185 -15.21 15.45 -2.70
N LEU A 186 -14.47 14.34 -2.81
CA LEU A 186 -14.02 13.80 -4.10
C LEU A 186 -15.22 13.41 -4.97
N LYS A 187 -16.19 12.70 -4.39
CA LYS A 187 -17.44 12.31 -5.05
C LYS A 187 -18.27 13.53 -5.48
N ALA A 188 -18.36 14.56 -4.64
CA ALA A 188 -19.06 15.81 -4.98
C ALA A 188 -18.37 16.57 -6.14
N ALA A 189 -17.06 16.40 -6.30
CA ALA A 189 -16.31 16.92 -7.46
C ALA A 189 -16.46 16.05 -8.72
N GLY A 190 -17.21 14.93 -8.65
CA GLY A 190 -17.42 14.00 -9.76
C GLY A 190 -16.17 13.21 -10.16
N LEU A 191 -15.17 13.09 -9.28
CA LEU A 191 -13.90 12.44 -9.60
C LEU A 191 -13.89 10.98 -9.09
N PRO A 192 -13.37 10.03 -9.88
CA PRO A 192 -13.43 8.62 -9.52
C PRO A 192 -12.47 8.26 -8.39
N TYR A 193 -12.93 7.35 -7.54
CA TYR A 193 -12.15 6.72 -6.48
C TYR A 193 -12.08 5.20 -6.70
N ILE A 194 -10.89 4.67 -6.94
CA ILE A 194 -10.68 3.22 -7.13
C ILE A 194 -9.83 2.68 -5.98
N VAL A 195 -10.28 1.57 -5.39
CA VAL A 195 -9.53 0.88 -4.33
C VAL A 195 -8.95 -0.42 -4.86
N VAL A 196 -7.67 -0.64 -4.60
CA VAL A 196 -6.96 -1.91 -4.79
C VAL A 196 -6.67 -2.49 -3.41
N LEU A 197 -7.49 -3.46 -2.99
CA LEU A 197 -7.37 -4.20 -1.75
C LEU A 197 -6.24 -5.23 -1.88
N THR A 198 -5.22 -5.10 -1.03
CA THR A 198 -4.06 -6.01 -1.04
C THR A 198 -3.91 -6.73 0.30
N ASP A 199 -3.07 -7.78 0.31
CA ASP A 199 -2.89 -8.63 1.49
C ASP A 199 -2.02 -7.98 2.60
N PRO A 200 -2.54 -7.77 3.82
CA PRO A 200 -3.95 -7.81 4.24
C PRO A 200 -4.59 -6.40 4.26
N THR A 201 -5.92 -6.31 4.15
CA THR A 201 -6.68 -5.08 4.42
C THR A 201 -7.74 -5.34 5.50
N THR A 202 -7.42 -5.00 6.76
CA THR A 202 -8.26 -5.35 7.92
C THR A 202 -8.65 -4.17 8.83
N GLY A 203 -9.65 -4.40 9.69
CA GLY A 203 -10.02 -3.49 10.77
C GLY A 203 -10.63 -2.16 10.30
N GLY A 204 -10.23 -1.08 10.96
CA GLY A 204 -10.78 0.26 10.70
C GLY A 204 -10.51 0.77 9.28
N VAL A 205 -9.49 0.27 8.59
CA VAL A 205 -9.20 0.64 7.19
C VAL A 205 -10.25 0.02 6.26
N THR A 206 -10.53 -1.27 6.40
CA THR A 206 -11.60 -1.96 5.65
C THR A 206 -12.97 -1.35 5.95
N ALA A 207 -13.25 -1.02 7.20
CA ALA A 207 -14.52 -0.38 7.59
C ALA A 207 -14.59 1.14 7.30
N SER A 208 -13.67 1.69 6.51
CA SER A 208 -13.69 3.10 6.11
C SER A 208 -13.31 3.24 4.64
N TYR A 209 -12.28 4.03 4.30
CA TYR A 209 -11.99 4.41 2.92
C TYR A 209 -11.72 3.21 2.01
N ALA A 210 -11.20 2.09 2.52
CA ALA A 210 -10.91 0.94 1.66
C ALA A 210 -12.16 0.25 1.08
N MET A 211 -13.34 0.43 1.67
CA MET A 211 -14.61 -0.14 1.17
C MET A 211 -15.58 0.94 0.65
N LEU A 212 -15.04 2.09 0.24
CA LEU A 212 -15.83 3.23 -0.26
C LEU A 212 -15.46 3.62 -1.70
N GLY A 213 -14.74 2.75 -2.42
CA GLY A 213 -14.42 2.92 -3.84
C GLY A 213 -15.66 2.93 -4.71
N ASP A 214 -15.61 3.68 -5.81
CA ASP A 214 -16.55 3.50 -6.94
C ASP A 214 -16.31 2.15 -7.63
N VAL A 215 -15.07 1.65 -7.58
CA VAL A 215 -14.69 0.29 -7.97
C VAL A 215 -13.73 -0.28 -6.93
N GLN A 216 -14.02 -1.48 -6.46
CA GLN A 216 -13.23 -2.28 -5.54
C GLN A 216 -12.56 -3.44 -6.28
N ILE A 217 -11.25 -3.36 -6.37
CA ILE A 217 -10.39 -4.39 -6.97
C ILE A 217 -9.65 -5.09 -5.84
N ALA A 218 -9.53 -6.42 -5.89
CA ALA A 218 -8.66 -7.16 -4.99
C ALA A 218 -7.56 -7.88 -5.76
N GLU A 219 -6.39 -8.04 -5.14
CA GLU A 219 -5.38 -8.98 -5.63
C GLU A 219 -5.71 -10.43 -5.21
N PRO A 220 -5.41 -11.44 -6.05
CA PRO A 220 -5.60 -12.85 -5.75
C PRO A 220 -5.15 -13.28 -4.35
N GLY A 221 -6.01 -14.02 -3.65
CA GLY A 221 -5.74 -14.56 -2.31
C GLY A 221 -5.59 -13.53 -1.18
N ALA A 222 -5.80 -12.24 -1.44
CA ALA A 222 -5.65 -11.19 -0.43
C ALA A 222 -6.62 -11.40 0.75
N LEU A 223 -6.13 -11.26 1.99
CA LEU A 223 -6.97 -11.30 3.17
C LEU A 223 -7.63 -9.94 3.41
N ILE A 224 -8.96 -9.89 3.36
CA ILE A 224 -9.75 -8.67 3.49
C ILE A 224 -10.89 -8.92 4.49
N GLY A 225 -10.98 -8.10 5.52
CA GLY A 225 -12.09 -8.24 6.46
C GLY A 225 -12.01 -7.34 7.69
N PHE A 226 -13.17 -7.07 8.31
CA PHE A 226 -13.24 -6.18 9.46
C PHE A 226 -12.56 -6.78 10.71
N ALA A 227 -13.00 -7.97 11.14
CA ALA A 227 -12.40 -8.69 12.24
C ALA A 227 -11.46 -9.80 11.73
N GLY A 228 -10.40 -10.11 12.47
CA GLY A 228 -9.51 -11.21 12.11
C GLY A 228 -10.19 -12.57 12.28
N GLN A 229 -9.88 -13.52 11.39
CA GLN A 229 -10.45 -14.88 11.38
C GLN A 229 -10.47 -15.55 12.76
N ARG A 230 -9.37 -15.45 13.52
CA ARG A 230 -9.27 -16.00 14.87
C ARG A 230 -10.32 -15.44 15.83
N VAL A 231 -10.51 -14.12 15.83
CA VAL A 231 -11.50 -13.46 16.71
C VAL A 231 -12.91 -13.90 16.36
N ILE A 232 -13.20 -14.09 15.07
CA ILE A 232 -14.51 -14.56 14.60
C ILE A 232 -14.73 -16.01 15.06
N GLN A 233 -13.78 -16.91 14.81
CA GLN A 233 -13.85 -18.31 15.24
C GLN A 233 -14.08 -18.45 16.74
N ASP A 234 -13.34 -17.70 17.55
CA ASP A 234 -13.47 -17.73 19.01
C ASP A 234 -14.85 -17.24 19.47
N THR A 235 -15.47 -16.32 18.72
CA THR A 235 -16.79 -15.75 19.03
C THR A 235 -17.93 -16.70 18.66
N ILE A 236 -17.92 -17.25 17.44
CA ILE A 236 -19.01 -18.12 16.95
C ILE A 236 -18.83 -19.58 17.35
N ARG A 237 -17.61 -19.97 17.77
CA ARG A 237 -17.22 -21.34 18.13
C ARG A 237 -17.41 -22.38 17.02
N GLU A 238 -17.22 -21.94 15.78
CA GLU A 238 -17.33 -22.76 14.58
C GLU A 238 -16.11 -22.60 13.69
N LYS A 239 -15.90 -23.58 12.80
CA LYS A 239 -14.89 -23.48 11.75
C LYS A 239 -15.40 -22.52 10.67
N LEU A 240 -14.53 -21.64 10.22
CA LEU A 240 -14.83 -20.75 9.10
C LEU A 240 -14.74 -21.54 7.79
N PRO A 241 -15.55 -21.18 6.77
CA PRO A 241 -15.44 -21.76 5.45
C PRO A 241 -14.04 -21.63 4.86
N ASP A 242 -13.68 -22.55 3.97
CA ASP A 242 -12.46 -22.43 3.18
C ASP A 242 -12.50 -21.16 2.34
N GLY A 243 -11.37 -20.46 2.27
CA GLY A 243 -11.30 -19.19 1.55
C GLY A 243 -12.01 -18.01 2.24
N PHE A 244 -12.60 -18.18 3.43
CA PHE A 244 -13.24 -17.07 4.15
C PHE A 244 -12.32 -15.85 4.26
N GLN A 245 -12.85 -14.66 3.93
CA GLN A 245 -12.11 -13.39 3.85
C GLN A 245 -11.05 -13.28 2.74
N ARG A 246 -10.95 -14.24 1.82
CA ARG A 246 -10.09 -14.12 0.63
C ARG A 246 -10.76 -13.27 -0.45
N ALA A 247 -9.96 -12.68 -1.32
CA ALA A 247 -10.41 -11.86 -2.44
C ALA A 247 -11.51 -12.54 -3.27
N GLU A 248 -11.34 -13.82 -3.58
CA GLU A 248 -12.27 -14.64 -4.35
C GLU A 248 -13.59 -14.84 -3.58
N TYR A 249 -13.51 -15.15 -2.29
CA TYR A 249 -14.68 -15.25 -1.42
C TYR A 249 -15.46 -13.93 -1.36
N LEU A 250 -14.77 -12.79 -1.20
CA LEU A 250 -15.43 -11.48 -1.18
C LEU A 250 -16.06 -11.13 -2.52
N HIS A 251 -15.45 -11.54 -3.64
CA HIS A 251 -16.01 -11.35 -4.98
C HIS A 251 -17.30 -12.15 -5.17
N GLU A 252 -17.31 -13.43 -4.79
CA GLU A 252 -18.51 -14.28 -4.81
C GLU A 252 -19.66 -13.73 -3.95
N HIS A 253 -19.33 -12.98 -2.89
CA HIS A 253 -20.31 -12.36 -1.98
C HIS A 253 -20.62 -10.89 -2.32
N GLY A 254 -20.17 -10.39 -3.48
CA GLY A 254 -20.51 -9.05 -3.97
C GLY A 254 -19.86 -7.89 -3.20
N MET A 255 -18.80 -8.14 -2.44
CA MET A 255 -18.04 -7.09 -1.73
C MET A 255 -16.88 -6.52 -2.56
N VAL A 256 -16.43 -7.26 -3.58
CA VAL A 256 -15.33 -6.89 -4.48
C VAL A 256 -15.83 -7.00 -5.92
N ASP A 257 -15.60 -5.97 -6.74
CA ASP A 257 -16.07 -5.94 -8.13
C ASP A 257 -15.24 -6.85 -9.04
N MET A 258 -13.94 -6.98 -8.76
CA MET A 258 -13.05 -7.84 -9.56
C MET A 258 -11.81 -8.27 -8.79
N VAL A 259 -11.36 -9.51 -9.05
CA VAL A 259 -10.06 -10.02 -8.61
C VAL A 259 -9.07 -9.94 -9.78
N VAL A 260 -8.02 -9.14 -9.63
CA VAL A 260 -7.10 -8.79 -10.72
C VAL A 260 -5.67 -9.19 -10.37
N HIS A 261 -5.11 -10.06 -11.19
CA HIS A 261 -3.71 -10.44 -11.09
C HIS A 261 -2.79 -9.23 -11.29
N ARG A 262 -1.68 -9.15 -10.54
CA ARG A 262 -0.87 -7.93 -10.42
C ARG A 262 -0.29 -7.46 -11.75
N ARG A 263 0.08 -8.42 -12.63
CA ARG A 263 0.55 -8.14 -14.00
C ARG A 263 -0.46 -7.37 -14.86
N ASN A 264 -1.76 -7.52 -14.58
CA ASN A 264 -2.84 -6.90 -15.34
C ASN A 264 -3.40 -5.65 -14.63
N MET A 265 -2.89 -5.32 -13.44
CA MET A 265 -3.42 -4.24 -12.60
C MET A 265 -3.27 -2.88 -13.28
N ARG A 266 -2.10 -2.60 -13.87
CA ARG A 266 -1.81 -1.31 -14.52
C ARG A 266 -2.78 -1.03 -15.67
N GLU A 267 -2.92 -1.98 -16.60
CA GLU A 267 -3.86 -1.87 -17.74
C GLU A 267 -5.31 -1.77 -17.25
N THR A 268 -5.70 -2.55 -16.24
CA THR A 268 -7.06 -2.52 -15.69
C THR A 268 -7.39 -1.16 -15.09
N LEU A 269 -6.48 -0.59 -14.29
CA LEU A 269 -6.63 0.74 -13.72
C LEU A 269 -6.70 1.81 -14.82
N ALA A 270 -5.86 1.70 -15.84
CA ALA A 270 -5.90 2.61 -16.98
C ALA A 270 -7.26 2.59 -17.67
N ARG A 271 -7.81 1.41 -17.93
CA ARG A 271 -9.13 1.25 -18.57
C ARG A 271 -10.26 1.80 -17.70
N LEU A 272 -10.26 1.50 -16.41
CA LEU A 272 -11.28 2.02 -15.48
C LEU A 272 -11.22 3.54 -15.36
N LEU A 273 -10.01 4.11 -15.24
CA LEU A 273 -9.84 5.56 -15.22
C LEU A 273 -10.34 6.20 -16.52
N ASP A 274 -10.23 5.53 -17.65
CA ASP A 274 -10.76 6.02 -18.93
C ASP A 274 -12.29 6.07 -18.93
N TYR A 275 -12.93 4.98 -18.51
CA TYR A 275 -14.40 4.89 -18.44
C TYR A 275 -15.03 5.82 -17.41
N LEU A 276 -14.35 6.02 -16.28
CA LEU A 276 -14.88 6.79 -15.15
C LEU A 276 -14.49 8.27 -15.18
N ARG A 277 -13.63 8.68 -16.12
CA ARG A 277 -13.27 10.09 -16.26
C ARG A 277 -14.52 10.89 -16.62
N PRO A 278 -14.75 12.04 -15.97
CA PRO A 278 -15.78 12.96 -16.42
C PRO A 278 -15.50 13.30 -17.88
N VAL A 279 -16.50 13.09 -18.75
CA VAL A 279 -16.43 13.58 -20.13
C VAL A 279 -16.14 15.07 -20.02
N ALA A 280 -15.03 15.53 -20.62
CA ALA A 280 -14.78 16.94 -20.73
C ALA A 280 -15.97 17.52 -21.50
N THR A 281 -16.87 18.24 -20.80
CA THR A 281 -17.91 19.01 -21.48
C THR A 281 -17.18 19.90 -22.45
N ALA A 282 -17.39 19.65 -23.75
CA ALA A 282 -16.87 20.50 -24.81
C ALA A 282 -17.26 21.94 -24.45
N ALA A 283 -16.25 22.77 -24.23
CA ALA A 283 -16.42 24.19 -23.96
C ALA A 283 -16.88 24.92 -25.22
#